data_AF-W4G2B3-F1
#
_entry.id   AF-W4G2B3-F1
#
_cell.length_a   1.000
_cell.length_b   1.000
_cell.length_c   1.000
_cell.angle_alpha   90.00
_cell.angle_beta   90.00
_cell.angle_gamma   90.00
#
_symmetry.space_group_name_H-M   'P 1'
#
loop_
_entity.id
_entity.type
_entity.pdbx_description
1 polymer ?
#
loop_
_entity_poly.entity_id
_entity_poly.type
_entity_poly.pdbx_seq_one_letter_code
_entity_poly.pdbx_strand_id
1 'polypeptide(L)'
;MGSMGSFITGATFPLWGYLLSRCFVMFSNFKLTANEMKLEGLKWSGYFLILGATYWVGNVAQNYGFSVVSECFPTAGVGVCRHVAPRSRLASLSTDCALIQKMSVDLLKNVLNLVLANDVCVIQAHFIKLMAMAGADNHRAADGISMMFFAMVSSFGLGTAAQALGGMEKAKQAAANVFAIVDRMPTIECITNDGVKPTQVVGRIEFQSVEFGDSLMYKDYNLVIEAGTTASISLLGALREAIVSKVLYCRC
;
A
#
# COMPACT_ATOMS: atom_id res chain seq x y z
N MET A 1 11.33 9.93 2.93
CA MET A 1 10.69 11.14 2.35
C MET A 1 9.20 11.23 2.69
N GLY A 2 8.39 10.19 2.48
CA GLY A 2 6.94 10.23 2.76
C GLY A 2 6.57 10.64 4.20
N SER A 3 7.25 10.09 5.20
CA SER A 3 6.98 10.42 6.62
C SER A 3 7.30 11.88 6.96
N MET A 4 8.41 12.42 6.45
CA MET A 4 8.78 13.84 6.63
C MET A 4 7.74 14.77 6.00
N GLY A 5 7.20 14.41 4.83
CA GLY A 5 6.09 15.13 4.21
C GLY A 5 4.87 15.18 5.14
N SER A 6 4.52 14.05 5.76
CA SER A 6 3.40 13.98 6.73
C SER A 6 3.56 14.91 7.92
N PHE A 7 4.77 15.03 8.48
CA PHE A 7 5.04 15.98 9.57
C PHE A 7 4.75 17.42 9.15
N ILE A 8 5.19 17.83 7.96
CA ILE A 8 4.95 19.17 7.43
C ILE A 8 3.45 19.41 7.25
N THR A 9 2.75 18.49 6.59
CA THR A 9 1.32 18.60 6.31
C THR A 9 0.48 18.59 7.59
N GLY A 10 0.87 17.78 8.58
CA GLY A 10 0.20 17.68 9.88
C GLY A 10 0.36 18.95 10.72
N ALA A 11 1.50 19.62 10.65
CA ALA A 11 1.76 20.89 11.35
C ALA A 11 1.08 22.11 10.69
N THR A 12 0.70 22.03 9.41
CA THR A 12 0.03 23.12 8.69
C THR A 12 -1.34 23.46 9.29
N PHE A 13 -2.19 22.46 9.58
CA PHE A 13 -3.54 22.68 10.13
C PHE A 13 -3.56 23.49 11.43
N PRO A 14 -2.67 23.24 12.40
CA PRO A 14 -2.60 24.04 13.62
C PRO A 14 -2.06 25.43 13.47
N LEU A 15 -1.06 25.61 12.61
CA LEU A 15 -0.62 26.94 12.25
C LEU A 15 -1.74 27.73 11.55
N TRP A 16 -2.50 27.08 10.68
CA TRP A 16 -3.65 27.68 10.02
C TRP A 16 -4.73 28.11 11.02
N GLY A 17 -5.12 27.25 11.96
CA GLY A 17 -6.10 27.58 13.00
C GLY A 17 -5.68 28.74 13.89
N TYR A 18 -4.39 28.78 14.28
CA TYR A 18 -3.82 29.88 15.06
C TYR A 18 -3.83 31.21 14.28
N LEU A 19 -3.37 31.20 13.01
CA LEU A 19 -3.37 32.38 12.17
C LEU A 19 -4.80 32.90 11.91
N LEU A 20 -5.74 31.99 11.62
CA LEU A 20 -7.13 32.34 11.34
C LEU A 20 -7.77 33.03 12.55
N SER A 21 -7.53 32.50 13.75
CA SER A 21 -8.04 33.10 14.97
C SER A 21 -7.49 34.52 15.21
N ARG A 22 -6.18 34.71 15.00
CA ARG A 22 -5.53 36.03 15.10
C ARG A 22 -6.07 37.03 14.06
N CYS A 23 -6.34 36.57 12.83
CA CYS A 23 -7.03 37.38 11.84
C CYS A 23 -8.42 37.81 12.29
N PHE A 24 -9.21 36.88 12.85
CA PHE A 24 -10.57 37.18 13.30
C PHE A 24 -10.59 38.24 14.42
N VAL A 25 -9.66 38.15 15.36
CA VAL A 25 -9.51 39.15 16.43
C VAL A 25 -8.99 40.49 15.91
N MET A 26 -8.15 40.49 14.88
CA MET A 26 -7.70 41.72 14.22
C MET A 26 -8.90 42.43 13.56
N PHE A 27 -9.73 41.71 12.80
CA PHE A 27 -10.92 42.28 12.15
C PHE A 27 -11.98 42.75 13.15
N SER A 28 -12.05 42.12 14.33
CA SER A 28 -12.98 42.52 15.40
C SER A 28 -12.53 43.76 16.18
N ASN A 29 -11.28 44.21 16.00
CA ASN A 29 -10.76 45.44 16.61
C ASN A 29 -11.05 46.66 15.73
N PHE A 30 -12.21 47.28 15.92
CA PHE A 30 -12.61 48.53 15.26
C PHE A 30 -11.79 49.77 15.65
N LYS A 31 -10.76 49.61 16.50
CA LYS A 31 -9.89 50.70 16.97
C LYS A 31 -8.76 51.07 15.99
N LEU A 32 -8.48 50.25 14.96
CA LEU A 32 -7.40 50.50 14.01
C LEU A 32 -7.86 51.38 12.83
N THR A 33 -6.98 52.30 12.41
CA THR A 33 -7.20 53.15 11.24
C THR A 33 -7.20 52.33 9.94
N ALA A 34 -7.95 52.74 8.91
CA ALA A 34 -8.11 51.98 7.67
C ALA A 34 -6.79 51.65 6.94
N ASN A 35 -5.76 52.51 7.08
CA ASN A 35 -4.45 52.29 6.45
C ASN A 35 -3.63 51.21 7.17
N GLU A 36 -3.69 51.16 8.51
CA GLU A 36 -2.99 50.16 9.31
C GLU A 36 -3.61 48.77 9.14
N MET A 37 -4.94 48.69 8.98
CA MET A 37 -5.61 47.42 8.69
C MET A 37 -5.18 46.80 7.36
N LYS A 38 -4.94 47.62 6.33
CA LYS A 38 -4.46 47.13 5.02
C LYS A 38 -3.04 46.57 5.11
N LEU A 39 -2.14 47.23 5.83
CA LEU A 39 -0.75 46.79 5.97
C LEU A 39 -0.65 45.50 6.78
N GLU A 40 -1.33 45.43 7.92
CA GLU A 40 -1.36 44.21 8.73
C GLU A 40 -2.07 43.07 8.00
N GLY A 41 -3.18 43.34 7.30
CA GLY A 41 -3.86 42.35 6.46
C GLY A 41 -2.96 41.76 5.36
N LEU A 42 -2.12 42.58 4.73
CA LEU A 42 -1.11 42.13 3.76
C LEU A 42 -0.08 41.19 4.39
N LYS A 43 0.40 41.50 5.61
CA LYS A 43 1.32 40.63 6.35
C LYS A 43 0.69 39.28 6.68
N TRP A 44 -0.55 39.26 7.15
CA TRP A 44 -1.27 38.02 7.46
C TRP A 44 -1.56 37.18 6.20
N SER A 45 -1.92 37.82 5.09
CA SER A 45 -2.07 37.15 3.79
C SER A 45 -0.77 36.47 3.35
N GLY A 46 0.38 37.14 3.55
CA GLY A 46 1.70 36.56 3.31
C GLY A 46 1.95 35.27 4.11
N TYR A 47 1.56 35.23 5.39
CA TYR A 47 1.66 34.01 6.21
C TYR A 47 0.80 32.86 5.67
N PHE A 48 -0.41 33.13 5.17
CA PHE A 48 -1.25 32.11 4.55
C PHE A 48 -0.70 31.58 3.23
N LEU A 49 -0.09 32.45 2.41
CA LEU A 49 0.56 32.01 1.16
C LEU A 49 1.75 31.08 1.44
N ILE A 50 2.58 31.40 2.44
CA ILE A 50 3.71 30.54 2.84
C ILE A 50 3.19 29.19 3.38
N LEU A 51 2.14 29.19 4.19
CA LEU A 51 1.49 27.97 4.66
C LEU A 51 0.89 27.14 3.52
N GLY A 52 0.25 27.78 2.55
CA GLY A 52 -0.29 27.10 1.37
C GLY A 52 0.81 26.44 0.53
N ALA A 53 1.93 27.14 0.31
CA ALA A 53 3.07 26.62 -0.42
C ALA A 53 3.74 25.44 0.32
N THR A 54 3.95 25.56 1.63
CA THR A 54 4.53 24.47 2.45
C THR A 54 3.59 23.27 2.52
N TYR A 55 2.28 23.47 2.63
CA TYR A 55 1.27 22.41 2.57
C TYR A 55 1.27 21.68 1.22
N TRP A 56 1.38 22.43 0.12
CA TRP A 56 1.43 21.86 -1.22
C TRP A 56 2.69 21.01 -1.42
N VAL A 57 3.86 21.55 -1.07
CA VAL A 57 5.13 20.82 -1.12
C VAL A 57 5.09 19.57 -0.22
N GLY A 58 4.54 19.70 1.00
CA GLY A 58 4.38 18.58 1.94
C GLY A 58 3.50 17.47 1.36
N ASN A 59 2.35 17.82 0.78
CA ASN A 59 1.46 16.86 0.12
C ASN A 59 2.08 16.17 -1.09
N VAL A 60 2.79 16.93 -1.94
CA VAL A 60 3.47 16.36 -3.11
C VAL A 60 4.56 15.39 -2.65
N ALA A 61 5.39 15.76 -1.68
CA ALA A 61 6.43 14.89 -1.13
C ALA A 61 5.86 13.64 -0.44
N GLN A 62 4.75 13.79 0.29
CA GLN A 62 4.05 12.68 0.94
C GLN A 62 3.48 11.72 -0.10
N ASN A 63 2.73 12.23 -1.08
CA ASN A 63 2.10 11.39 -2.10
C ASN A 63 3.11 10.72 -3.03
N TYR A 64 4.14 11.45 -3.44
CA TYR A 64 5.22 10.88 -4.24
C TYR A 64 5.98 9.79 -3.47
N GLY A 65 6.38 10.08 -2.22
CA GLY A 65 7.13 9.12 -1.40
C GLY A 65 6.36 7.83 -1.16
N PHE A 66 5.06 7.90 -0.88
CA PHE A 66 4.24 6.70 -0.71
C PHE A 66 3.90 6.01 -2.03
N SER A 67 3.73 6.75 -3.14
CA SER A 67 3.48 6.17 -4.46
C SER A 67 4.66 5.31 -4.93
N VAL A 68 5.89 5.82 -4.79
CA VAL A 68 7.11 5.10 -5.18
C VAL A 68 7.29 3.81 -4.37
N VAL A 69 7.09 3.87 -3.05
CA VAL A 69 7.14 2.67 -2.20
C VAL A 69 6.06 1.69 -2.60
N SER A 70 4.87 2.19 -2.94
CA SER A 70 3.78 1.35 -3.39
C SER A 70 4.17 0.60 -4.68
N GLU A 71 4.72 1.26 -5.70
CA GLU A 71 5.02 0.61 -7.00
C GLU A 71 6.10 -0.48 -6.95
N CYS A 72 6.97 -0.47 -5.94
CA CYS A 72 8.06 -1.44 -5.80
C CYS A 72 7.61 -2.78 -5.19
N PHE A 73 6.59 -2.76 -4.32
CA PHE A 73 6.06 -3.96 -3.68
C PHE A 73 5.39 -4.99 -4.63
N PRO A 74 4.55 -4.61 -5.60
CA PRO A 74 3.85 -5.53 -6.48
C PRO A 74 4.81 -6.10 -7.52
N THR A 75 5.85 -5.37 -7.93
CA THR A 75 6.88 -5.92 -8.82
C THR A 75 7.63 -7.08 -8.17
N ALA A 76 8.00 -6.93 -6.89
CA ALA A 76 8.62 -8.01 -6.12
C ALA A 76 7.65 -9.18 -5.86
N GLY A 77 6.44 -8.90 -5.38
CA GLY A 77 5.45 -9.93 -5.05
C GLY A 77 4.94 -10.70 -6.27
N VAL A 78 4.68 -10.01 -7.39
CA VAL A 78 4.24 -10.65 -8.65
C VAL A 78 5.36 -11.48 -9.26
N GLY A 79 6.63 -11.07 -9.10
CA GLY A 79 7.78 -11.86 -9.53
C GLY A 79 7.79 -13.26 -8.91
N VAL A 80 7.64 -13.34 -7.58
CA VAL A 80 7.54 -14.60 -6.84
C VAL A 80 6.30 -15.39 -7.25
N CYS A 81 5.14 -14.72 -7.33
CA CYS A 81 3.87 -15.38 -7.66
C CYS A 81 3.84 -15.96 -9.08
N ARG A 82 4.61 -15.41 -10.03
CA ARG A 82 4.67 -15.91 -11.41
C ARG A 82 5.28 -17.31 -11.53
N HIS A 83 6.12 -17.70 -10.58
CA HIS A 83 6.74 -19.02 -10.55
C HIS A 83 5.92 -20.06 -9.78
N VAL A 84 5.11 -19.62 -8.82
CA VAL A 84 4.37 -20.53 -7.92
C VAL A 84 2.92 -20.73 -8.36
N ALA A 85 2.29 -19.71 -8.96
CA ALA A 85 0.85 -19.75 -9.28
C ALA A 85 0.57 -20.14 -10.75
N PRO A 86 -0.50 -20.94 -11.00
CA PRO A 86 -0.95 -21.21 -12.36
C PRO A 86 -1.44 -19.94 -13.05
N ARG A 87 -1.25 -19.84 -14.38
CA ARG A 87 -1.61 -18.65 -15.18
C ARG A 87 -3.06 -18.20 -15.01
N SER A 88 -4.00 -19.13 -14.74
CA SER A 88 -5.41 -18.81 -14.50
C SER A 88 -5.65 -17.99 -13.23
N ARG A 89 -4.81 -18.13 -12.20
CA ARG A 89 -4.92 -17.38 -10.93
C ARG A 89 -4.02 -16.14 -10.86
N LEU A 90 -3.13 -15.95 -11.84
CA LEU A 90 -2.15 -14.87 -11.83
C LEU A 90 -2.83 -13.48 -11.82
N ALA A 91 -3.91 -13.30 -12.60
CA ALA A 91 -4.66 -12.04 -12.66
C ALA A 91 -5.40 -11.72 -11.34
N SER A 92 -5.92 -12.75 -10.67
CA SER A 92 -6.53 -12.60 -9.35
C SER A 92 -5.46 -12.20 -8.32
N LEU A 93 -4.33 -12.90 -8.31
CA LEU A 93 -3.22 -12.60 -7.39
C LEU A 93 -2.64 -11.20 -7.57
N SER A 94 -2.48 -10.73 -8.82
CA SER A 94 -2.01 -9.37 -9.07
C SER A 94 -2.99 -8.33 -8.53
N THR A 95 -4.29 -8.61 -8.60
CA THR A 95 -5.35 -7.73 -8.09
C THR A 95 -5.34 -7.73 -6.55
N ASP A 96 -5.21 -8.90 -5.93
CA ASP A 96 -5.11 -9.07 -4.48
C ASP A 96 -3.87 -8.36 -3.92
N CYS A 97 -2.71 -8.51 -4.56
CA CYS A 97 -1.47 -7.80 -4.20
C CYS A 97 -1.64 -6.27 -4.30
N ALA A 98 -2.24 -5.77 -5.40
CA ALA A 98 -2.50 -4.34 -5.56
C ALA A 98 -3.45 -3.79 -4.49
N LEU A 99 -4.44 -4.60 -4.09
CA LEU A 99 -5.43 -4.26 -3.07
C LEU A 99 -4.80 -4.18 -1.66
N ILE A 100 -3.94 -5.13 -1.29
CA ILE A 100 -3.18 -5.13 -0.02
C ILE A 100 -2.31 -3.87 0.10
N GLN A 101 -1.63 -3.53 -0.99
CA GLN A 101 -0.73 -2.38 -1.05
C GLN A 101 -1.48 -1.06 -0.96
N LYS A 102 -2.54 -0.88 -1.74
CA LYS A 102 -3.34 0.36 -1.70
C LYS A 102 -3.86 0.62 -0.28
N MET A 103 -4.39 -0.41 0.37
CA MET A 103 -4.93 -0.27 1.72
C MET A 103 -3.87 -0.09 2.80
N SER A 104 -2.71 -0.74 2.70
CA SER A 104 -1.62 -0.50 3.65
C SER A 104 -1.06 0.93 3.54
N VAL A 105 -0.96 1.47 2.32
CA VAL A 105 -0.54 2.87 2.10
C VAL A 105 -1.57 3.86 2.64
N ASP A 106 -2.86 3.66 2.33
CA ASP A 106 -3.94 4.53 2.80
C ASP A 106 -4.06 4.50 4.33
N LEU A 107 -3.91 3.32 4.93
CA LEU A 107 -3.85 3.16 6.38
C LEU A 107 -2.65 3.90 6.97
N LEU A 108 -1.46 3.71 6.41
CA LEU A 108 -0.26 4.33 6.95
C LEU A 108 -0.36 5.86 6.89
N LYS A 109 -0.87 6.42 5.79
CA LYS A 109 -1.15 7.85 5.66
C LYS A 109 -2.16 8.33 6.70
N ASN A 110 -3.27 7.61 6.87
CA ASN A 110 -4.32 8.01 7.79
C ASN A 110 -3.91 7.87 9.26
N VAL A 111 -3.17 6.83 9.62
CA VAL A 111 -2.61 6.64 10.96
C VAL A 111 -1.56 7.71 11.26
N LEU A 112 -0.66 7.99 10.30
CA LEU A 112 0.37 9.01 10.50
C LEU A 112 -0.25 10.41 10.64
N ASN A 113 -1.23 10.74 9.80
CA ASN A 113 -1.99 12.00 9.93
C ASN A 113 -2.79 12.05 11.25
N LEU A 114 -3.34 10.93 11.72
CA LEU A 114 -4.06 10.86 12.99
C LEU A 114 -3.14 11.10 14.19
N VAL A 115 -1.97 10.45 14.23
CA VAL A 115 -0.97 10.61 15.29
C VAL A 115 -0.52 12.06 15.34
N LEU A 116 -0.14 12.63 14.19
CA LEU A 116 0.32 14.01 14.10
C LEU A 116 -0.77 15.03 14.46
N ALA A 117 -2.02 14.81 14.04
CA ALA A 117 -3.13 15.70 14.38
C ALA A 117 -3.42 15.70 15.90
N ASN A 118 -3.36 14.53 16.56
CA ASN A 118 -3.57 14.44 17.99
C ASN A 118 -2.40 15.04 18.79
N ASP A 119 -1.16 14.71 18.43
CA ASP A 119 0.04 15.21 19.13
C ASP A 119 0.12 16.74 19.07
N VAL A 120 -0.15 17.34 17.91
CA VAL A 120 -0.09 18.80 17.78
C VAL A 120 -1.25 19.49 18.51
N CYS A 121 -2.45 18.90 18.54
CA CYS A 121 -3.54 19.43 19.35
C CYS A 121 -3.21 19.43 20.86
N VAL A 122 -2.57 18.38 21.36
CA VAL A 122 -2.16 18.29 22.78
C VAL A 122 -1.08 19.32 23.09
N ILE A 123 -0.07 19.46 22.22
CA ILE A 123 1.02 20.44 22.38
C ILE A 123 0.45 21.87 22.41
N GLN A 124 -0.50 22.19 21.53
CA GLN A 124 -1.09 23.52 21.45
C GLN A 124 -2.05 23.81 22.60
N ALA A 125 -2.82 22.81 23.07
CA ALA A 125 -3.64 22.94 24.27
C ALA A 125 -2.76 23.21 25.51
N HIS A 126 -1.60 22.55 25.60
CA HIS A 126 -0.61 22.84 26.63
C HIS A 126 -0.01 24.25 26.50
N PHE A 127 0.28 24.69 25.29
CA PHE A 127 0.81 26.03 25.03
C PHE A 127 -0.20 27.14 25.40
N ILE A 128 -1.48 27.00 25.04
CA ILE A 128 -2.54 27.93 25.42
C ILE A 128 -2.69 27.96 26.95
N LYS A 129 -2.68 26.80 27.61
CA LYS A 129 -2.76 26.70 29.06
C LYS A 129 -1.54 27.33 29.75
N LEU A 130 -0.34 27.19 29.17
CA LEU A 130 0.89 27.83 29.65
C LEU A 130 0.79 29.35 29.53
N MET A 131 0.32 29.87 28.38
CA MET A 131 0.13 31.31 28.15
C MET A 131 -0.94 31.91 29.06
N ALA A 132 -2.00 31.15 29.37
CA ALA A 132 -3.02 31.55 30.34
C ALA A 132 -2.46 31.62 31.78
N MET A 133 -1.60 30.68 32.18
CA MET A 133 -0.93 30.72 33.49
C MET A 133 0.15 31.81 33.58
N ALA A 134 0.73 32.22 32.46
CA ALA A 134 1.70 33.30 32.37
C ALA A 134 1.08 34.72 32.44
N GLY A 135 -0.24 34.84 32.64
CA GLY A 135 -0.91 36.15 32.86
C GLY A 135 -1.09 37.00 31.58
N ALA A 136 -0.98 36.41 30.39
CA ALA A 136 -1.20 37.10 29.12
C ALA A 136 -2.71 37.19 28.78
N ASP A 137 -3.48 37.97 29.56
CA ASP A 137 -4.95 38.01 29.54
C ASP A 137 -5.63 38.67 28.30
N ASN A 138 -4.87 39.13 27.30
CA ASN A 138 -5.44 40.03 26.29
C ASN A 138 -6.18 39.34 25.11
N HIS A 139 -6.23 38.00 25.03
CA HIS A 139 -6.74 37.29 23.83
C HIS A 139 -7.65 36.07 24.08
N ARG A 140 -8.44 36.05 25.17
CA ARG A 140 -9.33 34.91 25.51
C ARG A 140 -10.31 34.52 24.39
N ALA A 141 -10.77 35.48 23.59
CA ALA A 141 -11.66 35.22 22.44
C ALA A 141 -10.94 34.49 21.28
N ALA A 142 -9.65 34.80 21.06
CA ALA A 142 -8.84 34.12 20.04
C ALA A 142 -8.59 32.65 20.43
N ASP A 143 -8.35 32.40 21.71
CA ASP A 143 -8.03 31.08 22.21
C ASP A 143 -9.23 30.13 22.07
N GLY A 144 -10.44 30.61 22.37
CA GLY A 144 -11.69 29.84 22.22
C GLY A 144 -12.00 29.46 20.76
N ILE A 145 -11.89 30.42 19.83
CA ILE A 145 -12.12 30.16 18.39
C ILE A 145 -11.12 29.14 17.86
N SER A 146 -9.84 29.29 18.20
CA SER A 146 -8.79 28.34 17.81
C SER A 146 -9.14 26.93 18.28
N MET A 147 -9.52 26.79 19.56
CA MET A 147 -9.83 25.51 20.20
C MET A 147 -11.02 24.79 19.54
N MET A 148 -12.03 25.53 19.05
CA MET A 148 -13.15 24.94 18.30
C MET A 148 -12.71 24.37 16.94
N PHE A 149 -11.90 25.12 16.18
CA PHE A 149 -11.36 24.63 14.91
C PHE A 149 -10.47 23.40 15.12
N PHE A 150 -9.72 23.35 16.21
CA PHE A 150 -8.91 22.19 16.58
C PHE A 150 -9.71 20.94 16.87
N ALA A 151 -10.77 21.06 17.67
CA ALA A 151 -11.66 19.95 17.98
C ALA A 151 -12.32 19.38 16.71
N MET A 152 -12.67 20.25 15.76
CA MET A 152 -13.27 19.87 14.49
C MET A 152 -12.28 19.12 13.58
N VAL A 153 -11.03 19.60 13.46
CA VAL A 153 -9.99 18.92 12.67
C VAL A 153 -9.61 17.57 13.28
N SER A 154 -9.54 17.48 14.61
CA SER A 154 -9.26 16.23 15.33
C SER A 154 -10.34 15.17 15.08
N SER A 155 -11.60 15.57 15.18
CA SER A 155 -12.75 14.69 14.92
C SER A 155 -12.76 14.19 13.48
N PHE A 156 -12.41 15.05 12.52
CA PHE A 156 -12.29 14.67 11.11
C PHE A 156 -11.12 13.69 10.87
N GLY A 157 -9.98 13.90 11.54
CA GLY A 157 -8.86 12.97 11.52
C GLY A 157 -9.24 11.57 12.01
N LEU A 158 -9.98 11.49 13.13
CA LEU A 158 -10.51 10.23 13.65
C LEU A 158 -11.49 9.56 12.67
N GLY A 159 -12.39 10.33 12.05
CA GLY A 159 -13.36 9.80 11.08
C GLY A 159 -12.71 9.24 9.81
N THR A 160 -11.65 9.87 9.33
CA THR A 160 -10.90 9.37 8.16
C THR A 160 -10.04 8.15 8.50
N ALA A 161 -9.45 8.10 9.70
CA ALA A 161 -8.74 6.92 10.18
C ALA A 161 -9.66 5.71 10.37
N ALA A 162 -10.85 5.91 10.95
CA ALA A 162 -11.84 4.85 11.13
C ALA A 162 -12.27 4.21 9.79
N GLN A 163 -12.44 5.02 8.74
CA GLN A 163 -12.77 4.52 7.40
C GLN A 163 -11.65 3.66 6.79
N ALA A 164 -10.37 4.03 7.01
CA ALA A 164 -9.24 3.21 6.56
C ALA A 164 -9.18 1.85 7.27
N LEU A 165 -9.59 1.77 8.54
CA LEU A 165 -9.63 0.51 9.27
C LEU A 165 -10.68 -0.45 8.71
N GLY A 166 -11.82 0.05 8.23
CA GLY A 166 -12.90 -0.80 7.68
C GLY A 166 -12.51 -1.60 6.43
N GLY A 167 -11.52 -1.14 5.65
CA GLY A 167 -11.00 -1.88 4.50
C GLY A 167 -9.98 -2.97 4.85
N MET A 168 -9.33 -2.85 6.02
CA MET A 168 -8.19 -3.69 6.42
C MET A 168 -8.54 -5.17 6.46
N GLU A 169 -9.77 -5.54 6.80
CA GLU A 169 -10.19 -6.94 6.88
C GLU A 169 -10.10 -7.65 5.52
N LYS A 170 -10.54 -6.97 4.45
CA LYS A 170 -10.43 -7.46 3.07
C LYS A 170 -8.96 -7.56 2.64
N ALA A 171 -8.12 -6.60 3.04
CA ALA A 171 -6.68 -6.63 2.76
C ALA A 171 -6.02 -7.83 3.43
N LYS A 172 -6.36 -8.08 4.70
CA LYS A 172 -5.82 -9.18 5.49
C LYS A 172 -6.22 -10.54 4.90
N GLN A 173 -7.47 -10.67 4.44
CA GLN A 173 -7.94 -11.89 3.79
C GLN A 173 -7.24 -12.14 2.45
N ALA A 174 -7.08 -11.09 1.62
CA ALA A 174 -6.33 -11.18 0.37
C ALA A 174 -4.86 -11.58 0.63
N ALA A 175 -4.23 -11.00 1.65
CA ALA A 175 -2.85 -11.34 2.04
C ALA A 175 -2.74 -12.81 2.47
N ALA A 176 -3.67 -13.29 3.29
CA ALA A 176 -3.69 -14.70 3.73
C ALA A 176 -3.76 -15.67 2.54
N ASN A 177 -4.56 -15.37 1.51
CA ASN A 177 -4.63 -16.19 0.29
C ASN A 177 -3.31 -16.21 -0.49
N VAL A 178 -2.64 -15.05 -0.61
CA VAL A 178 -1.35 -14.95 -1.31
C VAL A 178 -0.28 -15.73 -0.53
N PHE A 179 -0.18 -15.52 0.78
CA PHE A 179 0.78 -16.24 1.63
C PHE A 179 0.55 -17.76 1.63
N ALA A 180 -0.70 -18.21 1.65
CA ALA A 180 -1.03 -19.64 1.55
C ALA A 180 -0.58 -20.30 0.24
N ILE A 181 -0.47 -19.52 -0.85
CA ILE A 181 0.06 -20.00 -2.13
C ILE A 181 1.58 -20.00 -2.14
N VAL A 182 2.20 -18.96 -1.59
CA VAL A 182 3.66 -18.81 -1.54
C VAL A 182 4.32 -19.84 -0.62
N ASP A 183 3.73 -20.12 0.54
CA ASP A 183 4.27 -21.11 1.50
C ASP A 183 4.06 -22.57 1.07
N ARG A 184 3.36 -22.80 -0.04
CA ARG A 184 3.15 -24.15 -0.56
C ARG A 184 4.46 -24.69 -1.12
N MET A 185 5.04 -25.70 -0.48
CA MET A 185 6.13 -26.48 -1.07
C MET A 185 5.61 -27.28 -2.28
N PRO A 186 6.12 -27.02 -3.50
CA PRO A 186 5.75 -27.82 -4.65
C PRO A 186 6.34 -29.22 -4.52
N THR A 187 5.58 -30.24 -4.93
CA THR A 187 6.03 -31.65 -4.89
C THR A 187 7.21 -31.91 -5.84
N ILE A 188 7.40 -31.04 -6.84
CA ILE A 188 8.51 -31.08 -7.79
C ILE A 188 9.22 -29.74 -7.65
N GLU A 189 10.45 -29.76 -7.13
CA GLU A 189 11.28 -28.57 -6.99
C GLU A 189 12.05 -28.33 -8.29
N CYS A 190 11.71 -27.24 -8.98
CA CYS A 190 12.37 -26.80 -10.22
C CYS A 190 13.52 -25.81 -10.00
N ILE A 191 13.85 -25.53 -8.73
CA ILE A 191 14.81 -24.49 -8.32
C ILE A 191 16.15 -25.13 -7.91
N THR A 192 16.09 -26.35 -7.40
CA THR A 192 17.23 -27.11 -6.89
C THR A 192 17.98 -27.77 -8.06
N ASN A 193 19.30 -27.58 -8.12
CA ASN A 193 20.15 -28.18 -9.17
C ASN A 193 20.51 -29.64 -8.88
N ASP A 194 19.82 -30.30 -7.94
CA ASP A 194 20.15 -31.62 -7.40
C ASP A 194 19.73 -32.79 -8.31
N GLY A 195 19.45 -32.49 -9.58
CA GLY A 195 19.16 -33.47 -10.62
C GLY A 195 20.42 -33.95 -11.35
N VAL A 196 20.45 -35.23 -11.68
CA VAL A 196 21.46 -35.78 -12.61
C VAL A 196 21.28 -35.13 -13.97
N LYS A 197 22.28 -34.38 -14.45
CA LYS A 197 22.32 -33.80 -15.80
C LYS A 197 23.11 -34.74 -16.73
N PRO A 198 22.45 -35.63 -17.49
CA PRO A 198 23.16 -36.55 -18.39
C PRO A 198 23.85 -35.77 -19.52
N THR A 199 25.12 -36.08 -19.77
CA THR A 199 25.94 -35.46 -20.84
C THR A 199 25.56 -35.94 -22.24
N GLN A 200 24.87 -37.08 -22.36
CA GLN A 200 24.40 -37.63 -23.62
C GLN A 200 23.03 -38.29 -23.42
N VAL A 201 22.03 -37.85 -24.19
CA VAL A 201 20.66 -38.38 -24.12
C VAL A 201 20.38 -39.16 -25.40
N VAL A 202 20.23 -40.48 -25.28
CA VAL A 202 19.95 -41.38 -26.41
C VAL A 202 18.51 -41.22 -26.93
N GLY A 203 17.59 -40.66 -26.12
CA GLY A 203 16.24 -40.31 -26.55
C GLY A 203 15.23 -41.46 -26.54
N ARG A 204 15.56 -42.58 -25.88
CA ARG A 204 14.64 -43.69 -25.61
C ARG A 204 13.76 -43.34 -24.40
N ILE A 205 12.43 -43.35 -24.58
CA ILE A 205 11.47 -43.00 -23.53
C ILE A 205 10.65 -44.24 -23.19
N GLU A 206 10.66 -44.66 -21.93
CA GLU A 206 9.87 -45.77 -21.43
C GLU A 206 8.86 -45.27 -20.39
N PHE A 207 7.59 -45.61 -20.57
CA PHE A 207 6.55 -45.50 -19.56
C PHE A 207 6.29 -46.91 -19.03
N GLN A 208 6.57 -47.16 -17.76
CA GLN A 208 6.32 -48.44 -17.09
C GLN A 208 5.26 -48.25 -16.00
N SER A 209 4.15 -48.99 -16.10
CA SER A 209 3.04 -49.01 -15.15
C SER A 209 2.60 -47.62 -14.68
N VAL A 210 2.41 -46.69 -15.63
CA VAL A 210 2.03 -45.32 -15.30
C VAL A 210 0.51 -45.24 -15.15
N GLU A 211 0.05 -44.93 -13.94
CA GLU A 211 -1.35 -44.65 -13.65
C GLU A 211 -1.64 -43.14 -13.73
N PHE A 212 -2.71 -42.77 -14.43
CA PHE A 212 -3.13 -41.37 -14.57
C PHE A 212 -4.58 -41.17 -14.07
N GLY A 213 -4.74 -40.34 -13.03
CA GLY A 213 -6.01 -39.70 -12.66
C GLY A 213 -6.81 -40.37 -11.55
N ASP A 214 -7.50 -39.54 -10.75
CA ASP A 214 -8.17 -39.86 -9.49
C ASP A 214 -9.50 -40.64 -9.62
N SER A 215 -9.76 -41.30 -10.75
CA SER A 215 -10.84 -42.30 -10.79
C SER A 215 -10.86 -43.19 -12.03
N LEU A 216 -10.54 -42.72 -13.25
CA LEU A 216 -10.73 -43.55 -14.46
C LEU A 216 -10.16 -42.90 -15.73
N MET A 217 -8.83 -42.90 -15.95
CA MET A 217 -8.33 -42.59 -17.30
C MET A 217 -7.32 -43.61 -17.83
N TYR A 218 -6.28 -44.03 -17.11
CA TYR A 218 -5.39 -45.12 -17.57
C TYR A 218 -4.77 -45.87 -16.39
N LYS A 219 -4.93 -47.21 -16.33
CA LYS A 219 -4.25 -48.12 -15.40
C LYS A 219 -3.31 -49.03 -16.19
N ASP A 220 -2.10 -49.22 -15.69
CA ASP A 220 -1.07 -50.09 -16.27
C ASP A 220 -0.71 -49.82 -17.75
N TYR A 221 -0.48 -48.56 -18.11
CA TYR A 221 -0.04 -48.23 -19.47
C TYR A 221 1.48 -48.41 -19.60
N ASN A 222 1.88 -49.35 -20.47
CA ASN A 222 3.28 -49.61 -20.83
C ASN A 222 3.54 -49.17 -22.27
N LEU A 223 4.45 -48.20 -22.47
CA LEU A 223 4.82 -47.70 -23.78
C LEU A 223 6.33 -47.48 -23.87
N VAL A 224 6.95 -48.03 -24.91
CA VAL A 224 8.37 -47.85 -25.22
C VAL A 224 8.48 -47.09 -26.54
N ILE A 225 9.16 -45.94 -26.53
CA ILE A 225 9.44 -45.13 -27.70
C ILE A 225 10.96 -45.20 -27.94
N GLU A 226 11.33 -45.73 -29.11
CA GLU A 226 12.73 -45.88 -29.51
C GLU A 226 13.31 -44.58 -30.07
N ALA A 227 14.60 -44.39 -29.86
CA ALA A 227 15.34 -43.21 -30.32
C ALA A 227 15.25 -43.03 -31.84
N GLY A 228 14.85 -41.84 -32.29
CA GLY A 228 14.78 -41.49 -33.72
C GLY A 228 13.50 -41.93 -34.44
N THR A 229 12.52 -42.51 -33.73
CA THR A 229 11.20 -42.82 -34.31
C THR A 229 10.19 -41.71 -34.04
N THR A 230 9.55 -41.19 -35.10
CA THR A 230 8.44 -40.23 -34.97
C THR A 230 7.16 -41.01 -34.72
N ALA A 231 6.95 -41.49 -33.49
CA ALA A 231 5.64 -42.02 -33.11
C ALA A 231 4.62 -40.87 -33.18
N SER A 232 3.58 -41.03 -33.99
CA SER A 232 2.52 -40.02 -34.12
C SER A 232 1.71 -39.96 -32.81
N ILE A 233 2.03 -38.97 -31.98
CA ILE A 233 1.25 -38.57 -30.79
C ILE A 233 -0.22 -38.23 -31.19
N SER A 234 -0.49 -38.09 -32.49
CA SER A 234 -1.79 -37.86 -33.12
C SER A 234 -2.87 -38.91 -32.82
N LEU A 235 -2.50 -40.17 -32.53
CA LEU A 235 -3.50 -41.23 -32.28
C LEU A 235 -4.06 -41.23 -30.85
N LEU A 236 -3.47 -40.44 -29.95
CA LEU A 236 -3.79 -40.36 -28.54
C LEU A 236 -4.27 -38.94 -28.20
N GLY A 237 -5.41 -38.55 -28.78
CA GLY A 237 -5.99 -37.21 -28.65
C GLY A 237 -6.18 -36.74 -27.19
N ALA A 238 -6.37 -37.67 -26.24
CA ALA A 238 -6.52 -37.37 -24.81
C ALA A 238 -5.19 -37.46 -24.02
N LEU A 239 -4.25 -38.30 -24.45
CA LEU A 239 -2.98 -38.55 -23.75
C LEU A 239 -1.87 -37.57 -24.17
N ARG A 240 -2.02 -36.91 -25.32
CA ARG A 240 -1.12 -35.86 -25.80
C ARG A 240 -0.92 -34.76 -24.76
N GLU A 241 -1.99 -34.21 -24.21
CA GLU A 241 -1.89 -33.10 -23.24
C GLU A 241 -1.32 -33.56 -21.89
N ALA A 242 -1.65 -34.79 -21.44
CA ALA A 242 -1.16 -35.34 -20.18
C ALA A 242 0.35 -35.65 -20.22
N ILE A 243 0.81 -36.27 -21.31
CA ILE A 243 2.22 -36.62 -21.50
C ILE A 243 3.05 -35.36 -21.76
N VAL A 244 2.59 -34.47 -22.64
CA VAL A 244 3.30 -33.22 -22.93
C VAL A 244 3.41 -32.36 -21.68
N SER A 245 2.36 -32.26 -20.87
CA SER A 245 2.39 -31.49 -19.61
C SER A 245 3.46 -31.99 -18.64
N LYS A 246 3.58 -33.31 -18.40
CA LYS A 246 4.60 -33.87 -17.48
C LYS A 246 6.01 -33.91 -18.06
N VAL A 247 6.17 -34.22 -19.35
CA VAL A 247 7.50 -34.31 -19.99
C VAL A 247 8.11 -32.91 -20.20
N LEU A 248 7.30 -31.89 -20.57
CA LEU A 248 7.80 -30.51 -20.64
C LEU A 248 8.00 -29.88 -19.25
N TYR A 249 7.28 -30.30 -18.21
CA TYR A 249 7.49 -29.76 -16.85
C TYR A 249 8.89 -30.07 -16.28
N CYS A 250 9.56 -31.10 -16.79
CA CYS A 250 10.96 -31.41 -16.45
C CYS A 250 11.99 -30.61 -17.26
N ARG A 251 11.58 -29.70 -18.16
CA ARG A 251 12.49 -28.74 -18.78
C ARG A 251 12.61 -27.49 -17.90
N CYS A 252 13.49 -27.58 -16.91
CA CYS A 252 14.11 -26.43 -16.25
C CYS A 252 15.46 -26.15 -16.90
#